data_AF-G8GIB9-F1
#
_entry.id   AF-G8GIB9-F1
#
_cell.length_a   1.000
_cell.length_b   1.000
_cell.length_c   1.000
_cell.angle_alpha   90.00
_cell.angle_beta   90.00
_cell.angle_gamma   90.00
#
_symmetry.space_group_name_H-M   'P 1'
#
loop_
_entity.id
_entity.type
_entity.pdbx_description
1 polymer ?
#
loop_
_entity_poly.entity_id
_entity_poly.type
_entity_poly.pdbx_seq_one_letter_code
_entity_poly.pdbx_strand_id
1 'polypeptide(L)'
;MFGPDICGPGTKKVHVIFSYKGKNHLINKDIRCKDDVYTHFYTLVVKSDNTYEVLIDNEKVESGSLEEDWDFLPPKKIKDPEAKKPEDWDDRATIADPDDTKPEDWGKPEHIPDPDATKPDDWDDEMLGEWE
;
A
#
# COMPACT_ATOMS: atom_id res chain seq x y z
N MET A 1 -0.84 -16.69 23.86
CA MET A 1 0.63 -16.46 23.86
C MET A 1 0.85 -14.98 23.97
N PHE A 2 1.73 -14.53 24.88
CA PHE A 2 2.07 -13.13 25.07
C PHE A 2 3.57 -12.98 25.29
N GLY A 3 4.21 -12.03 24.60
CA GLY A 3 5.61 -11.70 24.83
C GLY A 3 6.31 -11.05 23.63
N PRO A 4 7.51 -10.49 23.84
CA PRO A 4 8.32 -9.92 22.77
C PRO A 4 8.87 -11.02 21.86
N ASP A 5 8.92 -10.74 20.56
CA ASP A 5 9.55 -11.58 19.53
C ASP A 5 10.40 -10.72 18.61
N ILE A 6 11.65 -11.13 18.47
CA ILE A 6 12.69 -10.43 17.73
C ILE A 6 13.32 -11.42 16.76
N CYS A 7 13.09 -11.21 15.47
CA CYS A 7 13.70 -11.95 14.38
C CYS A 7 14.27 -10.98 13.36
N GLY A 8 15.59 -10.74 13.46
CA GLY A 8 16.33 -9.86 12.55
C GLY A 8 15.88 -8.39 12.60
N PRO A 9 16.17 -7.61 11.54
CA PRO A 9 15.79 -6.20 11.47
C PRO A 9 14.31 -5.98 11.17
N GLY A 10 13.62 -6.98 10.60
CA GLY A 10 12.24 -6.85 10.11
C GLY A 10 11.16 -7.14 11.15
N THR A 11 11.41 -8.06 12.09
CA THR A 11 10.40 -8.49 13.06
C THR A 11 10.83 -8.13 14.46
N LYS A 12 10.22 -7.09 15.03
CA LYS A 12 10.43 -6.63 16.41
C LYS A 12 9.08 -6.23 17.00
N LYS A 13 8.32 -7.23 17.44
CA LYS A 13 6.94 -7.00 17.90
C LYS A 13 6.61 -7.82 19.13
N VAL A 14 5.62 -7.35 19.89
CA VAL A 14 5.02 -8.10 20.99
C VAL A 14 3.87 -8.92 20.42
N HIS A 15 3.96 -10.24 20.52
CA HIS A 15 2.84 -11.11 20.18
C HIS A 15 1.80 -11.04 21.27
N VAL A 16 0.54 -10.87 20.87
CA VAL A 16 -0.63 -11.04 21.72
C VAL A 16 -1.60 -11.94 20.97
N ILE A 17 -1.59 -13.23 21.31
CA ILE A 17 -2.32 -14.27 20.59
C ILE A 17 -3.32 -14.93 21.51
N PHE A 18 -4.59 -14.88 21.13
CA PHE A 18 -5.67 -15.60 21.81
C PHE A 18 -6.09 -16.82 21.02
N SER A 19 -6.36 -17.92 21.72
CA SER A 19 -6.94 -19.11 21.11
C SER A 19 -8.46 -19.04 21.25
N TYR A 20 -9.17 -19.08 20.13
CA TYR A 20 -10.63 -19.04 20.10
C TYR A 20 -11.14 -20.02 19.04
N LYS A 21 -12.12 -20.85 19.40
CA LYS A 21 -12.70 -21.90 18.52
C LYS A 21 -11.66 -22.80 17.85
N GLY A 22 -10.57 -23.13 18.54
CA GLY A 22 -9.51 -24.00 18.03
C GLY A 22 -8.54 -23.33 17.04
N LYS A 23 -8.67 -22.02 16.80
CA LYS A 23 -7.73 -21.22 15.99
C LYS A 23 -7.00 -20.22 16.88
N ASN A 24 -5.73 -19.98 16.56
CA ASN A 24 -4.93 -18.94 17.19
C ASN A 24 -5.07 -17.65 16.38
N HIS A 25 -5.58 -16.59 17.01
CA HIS A 25 -5.77 -15.29 16.42
C HIS A 25 -4.68 -14.35 16.91
N LEU A 26 -3.91 -13.80 15.98
CA LEU A 26 -2.91 -12.77 16.25
C LEU A 26 -3.60 -11.42 16.34
N ILE A 27 -3.02 -10.52 17.14
CA ILE A 27 -3.45 -9.13 17.21
C ILE A 27 -3.19 -8.44 15.86
N ASN A 28 -4.15 -7.62 15.43
CA ASN A 28 -4.07 -6.87 14.18
C ASN A 28 -3.15 -5.64 14.28
N LYS A 29 -2.88 -5.16 15.50
CA LYS A 29 -2.01 -4.02 15.79
C LYS A 29 -0.54 -4.44 15.90
N ASP A 30 0.35 -3.60 15.37
CA ASP A 30 1.80 -3.78 15.51
C ASP A 30 2.29 -3.10 16.80
N ILE A 31 2.58 -3.91 17.82
CA ILE A 31 3.13 -3.43 19.09
C ILE A 31 4.64 -3.61 19.05
N ARG A 32 5.40 -2.50 19.01
CA ARG A 32 6.86 -2.54 19.00
C ARG A 32 7.41 -3.07 20.34
N CYS A 33 8.27 -4.09 20.28
CA CYS A 33 9.00 -4.54 21.47
C CYS A 33 10.27 -3.70 21.70
N LYS A 34 10.76 -3.70 22.93
CA LYS A 34 12.07 -3.12 23.26
C LYS A 34 13.18 -4.06 22.80
N ASP A 35 14.21 -3.50 22.19
CA ASP A 35 15.32 -4.23 21.55
C ASP A 35 16.70 -3.83 22.10
N ASP A 36 16.74 -3.14 23.23
CA ASP A 36 17.97 -2.80 23.93
C ASP A 36 18.47 -3.97 24.83
N VAL A 37 19.54 -3.72 25.60
CA VAL A 37 20.21 -4.73 26.43
C VAL A 37 19.73 -4.73 27.90
N TYR A 38 18.74 -3.90 28.24
CA TYR A 38 18.20 -3.79 29.58
C TYR A 38 17.05 -4.77 29.82
N THR A 39 16.72 -4.96 31.10
CA THR A 39 15.57 -5.78 31.49
C THR A 39 14.31 -4.95 31.36
N HIS A 40 13.40 -5.40 30.49
CA HIS A 40 12.07 -4.85 30.36
C HIS A 40 11.02 -5.80 30.93
N PHE A 41 9.92 -5.24 31.41
CA PHE A 41 8.79 -6.03 31.86
C PHE A 41 7.55 -5.75 31.02
N TYR A 42 6.90 -6.84 30.63
CA TYR A 42 5.74 -6.83 29.73
C TYR A 42 4.53 -7.31 30.51
N THR A 43 3.46 -6.52 30.53
CA THR A 43 2.22 -6.83 31.23
C THR A 43 1.07 -6.83 30.24
N LEU A 44 0.29 -7.91 30.23
CA LEU A 44 -0.97 -7.99 29.50
C LEU A 44 -2.11 -8.03 30.54
N VAL A 45 -3.00 -7.05 30.47
CA VAL A 45 -4.22 -7.00 31.27
C VAL A 45 -5.39 -7.29 30.34
N VAL A 46 -6.19 -8.30 30.67
CA VAL A 46 -7.42 -8.63 29.96
C VAL A 46 -8.57 -8.54 30.94
N LYS A 47 -9.55 -7.69 30.63
CA LYS A 47 -10.70 -7.44 31.49
C LYS A 47 -11.91 -8.25 31.02
N SER A 48 -12.83 -8.50 31.95
CA SER A 48 -14.07 -9.23 31.67
C SER A 48 -15.09 -8.47 30.81
N ASP A 49 -14.84 -7.19 30.54
CA ASP A 49 -15.63 -6.34 29.65
C ASP A 49 -15.18 -6.41 28.18
N ASN A 50 -14.37 -7.43 27.83
CA ASN A 50 -13.76 -7.63 26.52
C ASN A 50 -12.74 -6.55 26.12
N THR A 51 -12.18 -5.79 27.07
CA THR A 51 -11.07 -4.87 26.80
C THR A 51 -9.73 -5.46 27.20
N TYR A 52 -8.66 -4.97 26.57
CA TYR A 52 -7.29 -5.34 26.90
C TYR A 52 -6.38 -4.11 26.98
N GLU A 53 -5.31 -4.25 27.74
CA GLU A 53 -4.24 -3.26 27.85
C GLU A 53 -2.89 -3.99 27.82
N VAL A 54 -1.96 -3.49 27.02
CA VAL A 54 -0.57 -3.93 27.00
C VAL A 54 0.27 -2.82 27.59
N LEU A 55 1.05 -3.17 28.61
CA LEU A 55 2.00 -2.27 29.24
C LEU A 55 3.41 -2.80 29.04
N ILE A 56 4.32 -1.89 28.74
CA ILE A 56 5.76 -2.14 28.69
C ILE A 56 6.38 -1.18 29.69
N ASP A 57 7.14 -1.70 30.64
CA ASP A 57 7.76 -0.91 31.70
C ASP A 57 6.78 -0.03 32.51
N ASN A 58 5.57 -0.55 32.75
CA ASN A 58 4.42 0.09 33.42
C ASN A 58 3.82 1.27 32.63
N GLU A 59 4.32 1.53 31.43
CA GLU A 59 3.72 2.48 30.51
C GLU A 59 2.71 1.75 29.62
N LYS A 60 1.51 2.32 29.49
CA LYS A 60 0.47 1.78 28.61
C LYS A 60 0.83 2.08 27.16
N VAL A 61 1.28 1.06 26.44
CA VAL A 61 1.67 1.18 25.03
C VAL A 61 0.50 0.90 24.09
N GLU A 62 -0.45 0.06 24.50
CA GLU A 62 -1.60 -0.28 23.69
C GLU A 62 -2.83 -0.58 24.56
N SER A 63 -4.02 -0.23 24.06
CA SER A 63 -5.28 -0.56 24.69
C SER A 63 -6.42 -0.56 23.69
N GLY A 64 -7.39 -1.46 23.87
CA GLY A 64 -8.54 -1.53 22.99
C GLY A 64 -9.52 -2.63 23.36
N SER A 65 -10.35 -2.99 22.39
CA SER A 65 -11.36 -4.04 22.51
C SER A 65 -10.90 -5.30 21.79
N LEU A 66 -11.12 -6.46 22.41
CA LEU A 66 -10.81 -7.76 21.84
C LEU A 66 -11.52 -8.02 20.51
N GLU A 67 -12.75 -7.51 20.34
CA GLU A 67 -13.56 -7.70 19.12
C GLU A 67 -13.09 -6.88 17.91
N GLU A 68 -12.35 -5.79 18.16
CA GLU A 68 -11.89 -4.87 17.12
C GLU A 68 -10.47 -5.18 16.70
N ASP A 69 -9.62 -5.54 17.68
CA ASP A 69 -8.20 -5.74 17.46
C ASP A 69 -7.82 -7.19 17.12
N TRP A 70 -8.81 -8.11 17.11
CA TRP A 70 -8.66 -9.50 16.65
C TRP A 70 -9.84 -9.94 15.78
N ASP A 71 -9.54 -10.81 14.81
CA ASP A 71 -10.52 -11.40 13.93
C ASP A 71 -11.23 -12.63 14.56
N PHE A 72 -11.83 -12.47 15.74
CA PHE A 72 -12.60 -13.55 16.39
C PHE A 72 -13.93 -13.83 15.71
N LEU A 73 -14.55 -12.76 15.18
CA LEU A 73 -15.89 -12.78 14.63
C LEU A 73 -15.82 -12.52 13.12
N PRO A 74 -16.76 -13.06 12.33
CA PRO A 74 -16.92 -12.66 10.95
C PRO A 74 -17.22 -11.16 10.84
N PRO A 75 -16.90 -10.53 9.70
CA PRO A 75 -17.07 -9.10 9.50
C PRO A 75 -18.51 -8.66 9.78
N LYS A 76 -18.68 -7.60 10.58
CA LYS A 76 -20.00 -7.05 10.97
C LYS A 76 -20.83 -6.58 9.77
N LYS A 77 -20.18 -6.23 8.66
CA LYS A 77 -20.81 -5.83 7.40
C LYS A 77 -20.18 -6.62 6.26
N ILE A 78 -21.01 -7.35 5.53
CA ILE A 78 -20.65 -7.96 4.24
C ILE A 78 -21.10 -7.04 3.11
N LYS A 79 -20.33 -6.97 2.02
CA LYS A 79 -20.84 -6.34 0.79
C LYS A 79 -22.00 -7.17 0.28
N ASP A 80 -23.02 -6.50 -0.25
CA ASP A 80 -24.17 -7.18 -0.83
C ASP A 80 -23.71 -8.04 -2.03
N PRO A 81 -23.85 -9.38 -1.96
CA PRO A 81 -23.44 -10.26 -3.04
C PRO A 81 -24.27 -10.09 -4.33
N GLU A 82 -25.45 -9.48 -4.25
CA GLU A 82 -26.31 -9.21 -5.40
C GLU A 82 -26.06 -7.82 -6.01
N ALA A 83 -25.31 -6.96 -5.33
CA ALA A 83 -24.95 -5.64 -5.83
C ALA A 83 -23.98 -5.77 -7.01
N LYS A 84 -24.51 -5.55 -8.21
CA LYS A 84 -23.73 -5.39 -9.44
C LYS A 84 -23.45 -3.92 -9.67
N LYS A 85 -22.24 -3.62 -10.12
CA LYS A 85 -21.89 -2.30 -10.64
C LYS A 85 -22.89 -1.96 -11.78
N PRO A 86 -23.58 -0.82 -11.74
CA PRO A 86 -24.48 -0.39 -12.81
C PRO A 86 -23.72 -0.32 -14.14
N GLU A 87 -24.40 -0.61 -15.25
CA GLU A 87 -23.80 -0.49 -16.59
C GLU A 87 -23.39 0.95 -16.92
N ASP A 88 -24.05 1.94 -16.31
CA ASP A 88 -23.78 3.38 -16.45
C ASP A 88 -22.73 3.92 -15.45
N TRP A 89 -22.04 3.03 -14.74
CA TRP A 89 -21.07 3.45 -13.74
C TRP A 89 -19.71 3.77 -14.38
N ASP A 90 -19.48 5.06 -14.58
CA ASP A 90 -18.24 5.62 -15.12
C ASP A 90 -17.14 5.72 -14.05
N ASP A 91 -16.07 4.92 -14.18
CA ASP A 91 -14.88 4.98 -13.31
C ASP A 91 -13.79 5.93 -13.84
N ARG A 92 -14.05 6.67 -14.93
CA ARG A 92 -13.04 7.54 -15.53
C ARG A 92 -12.82 8.78 -14.67
N ALA A 93 -11.62 8.90 -14.11
CA ALA A 93 -11.20 10.07 -13.35
C ALA A 93 -11.11 11.35 -14.20
N THR A 94 -10.91 11.20 -15.51
CA THR A 94 -10.86 12.29 -16.49
C THR A 94 -11.65 11.90 -17.73
N ILE A 95 -12.55 12.78 -18.17
CA ILE A 95 -13.27 12.65 -19.44
C ILE A 95 -12.62 13.57 -20.49
N ALA A 96 -12.58 13.14 -21.74
CA ALA A 96 -12.21 14.02 -22.84
C ALA A 96 -13.28 15.10 -22.96
N ASP A 97 -12.86 16.36 -23.13
CA ASP A 97 -13.77 17.48 -23.29
C ASP A 97 -14.58 17.30 -24.59
N PRO A 98 -15.92 17.18 -24.52
CA PRO A 98 -16.76 16.97 -25.69
C PRO A 98 -16.79 18.15 -26.66
N ASP A 99 -16.38 19.35 -26.23
CA ASP A 99 -16.28 20.56 -27.07
C ASP A 99 -14.88 20.72 -27.70
N ASP A 100 -13.91 19.89 -27.31
CA ASP A 100 -12.56 19.94 -27.84
C ASP A 100 -12.48 19.21 -29.19
N THR A 101 -12.21 19.98 -30.25
CA THR A 101 -12.06 19.46 -31.61
C THR A 101 -10.59 19.46 -31.97
N LYS A 102 -10.10 18.32 -32.49
CA LYS A 102 -8.70 18.16 -32.92
C LYS A 102 -8.31 19.35 -33.82
N PRO A 103 -7.39 20.24 -33.40
CA PRO A 103 -6.97 21.37 -34.22
C PRO A 103 -6.36 20.88 -35.54
N GLU A 104 -6.50 21.64 -36.63
CA GLU A 104 -5.92 21.26 -37.95
C GLU A 104 -4.40 21.05 -37.89
N ASP A 105 -3.73 21.65 -36.92
CA ASP A 105 -2.28 21.60 -36.69
C ASP A 105 -1.83 20.46 -35.72
N TRP A 106 -2.75 19.61 -35.26
CA TRP A 106 -2.48 18.51 -34.32
C TRP A 106 -1.72 17.32 -34.95
N GLY A 107 -1.46 17.38 -36.26
CA GLY A 107 -0.74 16.35 -37.02
C GLY A 107 0.67 16.77 -37.42
N LYS A 108 1.37 17.57 -36.60
CA LYS A 108 2.78 17.90 -36.86
C LYS A 108 3.62 16.62 -36.76
N PRO A 109 4.46 16.30 -37.76
CA PRO A 109 5.34 15.14 -37.69
C PRO A 109 6.31 15.30 -36.50
N GLU A 110 6.59 14.20 -35.77
CA GLU A 110 7.56 14.19 -34.65
C GLU A 110 8.94 14.68 -35.07
N HIS A 111 9.27 14.55 -36.36
CA HIS A 111 10.50 15.06 -36.97
C HIS A 111 10.16 16.06 -38.08
N ILE A 112 10.62 17.29 -37.91
CA ILE A 112 10.63 18.32 -38.95
C ILE A 112 12.08 18.41 -39.45
N PRO A 113 12.35 18.27 -40.75
CA PRO A 113 13.69 18.44 -41.28
C PRO A 113 14.18 19.85 -40.95
N ASP A 114 15.41 19.96 -40.47
CA ASP A 114 16.01 21.23 -40.08
C ASP A 114 16.23 22.10 -41.34
N PRO A 115 15.57 23.27 -41.46
CA PRO A 115 15.67 24.11 -42.64
C PRO A 115 17.08 24.68 -42.88
N ASP A 116 17.96 24.65 -41.89
CA ASP A 116 19.35 25.13 -41.98
C ASP A 116 20.37 23.99 -42.20
N ALA A 117 19.93 22.73 -42.26
CA ALA A 117 20.82 21.61 -42.53
C ALA A 117 21.25 21.62 -44.00
N THR A 118 22.57 21.66 -44.25
CA THR A 118 23.15 21.51 -45.58
C THR A 118 24.14 20.37 -45.61
N LYS A 119 24.15 19.63 -46.72
CA LYS A 119 25.09 18.54 -46.98
C LYS A 119 26.55 19.01 -46.79
N PRO A 120 27.35 18.34 -45.95
CA PRO A 120 28.76 18.68 -45.78
C PRO A 120 29.55 18.54 -47.09
N ASP A 121 30.52 19.42 -47.32
CA ASP A 121 31.36 19.42 -48.54
C ASP A 121 32.18 18.13 -48.74
N ASP A 122 32.45 17.39 -47.67
CA ASP A 122 33.23 16.15 -47.67
C ASP A 122 32.34 14.88 -47.69
N TRP A 123 31.05 15.02 -48.01
CA TRP A 123 30.12 13.89 -48.06
C TRP A 123 30.16 13.19 -49.43
N ASP A 124 30.45 11.89 -49.41
CA ASP A 124 30.49 11.01 -50.58
C ASP A 124 29.26 10.11 -50.64
N ASP A 125 28.34 10.41 -51.58
CA ASP A 125 27.08 9.65 -51.74
C ASP A 125 27.31 8.21 -52.22
N GLU A 126 28.43 7.93 -52.89
CA GLU A 126 28.71 6.61 -53.47
C GLU A 126 29.21 5.63 -52.40
N MET A 127 29.86 6.16 -51.35
CA MET A 127 30.41 5.38 -50.22
C MET A 127 29.51 5.41 -48.98
N LEU A 128 28.75 6.49 -48.74
CA LEU A 128 27.97 6.72 -47.51
C LEU A 128 26.44 6.78 -47.73
N GLY A 129 25.98 6.83 -48.99
CA GLY A 129 24.56 6.93 -49.35
C GLY A 129 24.05 8.37 -49.46
N GLU A 130 22.77 8.53 -49.85
CA GLU A 130 22.13 9.86 -49.95
C GLU A 130 22.08 10.54 -48.57
N TRP A 131 22.38 11.84 -48.55
CA TRP A 131 22.34 12.67 -47.34
C TRP A 131 20.89 13.02 -46.94
N GLU A 132 20.49 12.74 -45.69
CA GLU A 132 19.16 13.02 -45.11
C GLU A 132 19.13 14.26 -44.20
#